data_AF-K5WPV3-F1
#
_entry.id   AF-K5WPV3-F1
#
_cell.length_a   1.000
_cell.length_b   1.000
_cell.length_c   1.000
_cell.angle_alpha   90.00
_cell.angle_beta   90.00
_cell.angle_gamma   90.00
#
_symmetry.space_group_name_H-M   'P 1'
#
loop_
_entity.id
_entity.type
_entity.pdbx_description
1 polymer ?
#
loop_
_entity_poly.entity_id
_entity_poly.type
_entity_poly.pdbx_seq_one_letter_code
_entity_poly.pdbx_strand_id
1 'polypeptide(L)'
;MTEGSFTESEPKMEPFVPPELSMDEIRSAIPKRLFKRHTLRGVLYVIRDFTMAVALWYGARHIDDLTRPLGGVSTLALMLVVPKLGSHRDVGHRPRGMLSAQGHTLLDGSPKRISVFTGLSLRRSGWRITHHQHHVYHGSMERDMVYVPWTRSELNVPEDKEGTLDYEDYLGDTPLYAFLMLMRQQFLGFPAYFLFNASGKRSYPKGSTHYNPYAVMFLDSQRRAVILSNIGTLSMILLVYFACRTWGTAAVAMYYGIPWLFVNHWVGMVTYLQHTDTALPHYRASAWMYTQGAASTINRDFLRWMGKFFLHGASYYHVAHYFFPKMPFYHLEEATVHLKAVLGDQYYSLTKPVFKALWDTYNNCQFVENTGKDLSDYPMGYEPSVQFATDTNIRDIVFFHNRKGQPVRELAAGTDKIKI
;
A
#
# COMPACT_ATOMS: atom_id res chain seq x y z
N MET A 1 31.14 -12.02 -22.77
CA MET A 1 30.14 -10.96 -22.99
C MET A 1 30.17 -10.09 -21.75
N THR A 2 30.56 -8.84 -21.93
CA THR A 2 30.95 -7.88 -20.89
C THR A 2 29.77 -7.47 -20.01
N GLU A 3 29.96 -7.59 -18.70
CA GLU A 3 29.05 -7.14 -17.64
C GLU A 3 29.07 -5.61 -17.58
N GLY A 4 27.95 -4.97 -17.93
CA GLY A 4 27.73 -3.54 -17.72
C GLY A 4 27.27 -3.30 -16.28
N SER A 5 27.94 -2.38 -15.58
CA SER A 5 27.54 -1.89 -14.26
C SER A 5 26.18 -1.20 -14.33
N PHE A 6 25.13 -1.83 -13.78
CA PHE A 6 23.83 -1.19 -13.60
C PHE A 6 23.85 -0.26 -12.39
N THR A 7 24.50 0.89 -12.52
CA THR A 7 24.06 2.09 -11.81
C THR A 7 23.05 2.77 -12.71
N GLU A 8 21.83 2.25 -12.76
CA GLU A 8 20.71 2.94 -13.39
C GLU A 8 20.39 4.12 -12.48
N SER A 9 20.94 5.30 -12.81
CA SER A 9 20.49 6.57 -12.28
C SER A 9 18.97 6.62 -12.46
N GLU A 10 18.23 7.01 -11.43
CA GLU A 10 16.78 7.20 -11.56
C GLU A 10 16.51 8.04 -12.80
N PRO A 11 15.69 7.55 -13.75
CA PRO A 11 15.42 8.31 -14.96
C PRO A 11 14.86 9.66 -14.54
N LYS A 12 15.41 10.73 -15.12
CA LYS A 12 14.88 12.08 -14.94
C LYS A 12 13.40 12.01 -15.27
N MET A 13 12.56 12.25 -14.27
CA MET A 13 11.12 12.01 -14.39
C MET A 13 10.56 12.98 -15.44
N GLU A 14 10.07 12.42 -16.54
CA GLU A 14 9.41 13.23 -17.56
C GLU A 14 8.22 13.96 -16.93
N PRO A 15 7.95 15.18 -17.41
CA PRO A 15 6.91 15.99 -16.81
C PRO A 15 5.54 15.29 -16.89
N PHE A 16 4.77 15.37 -15.80
CA PHE A 16 3.52 14.61 -15.68
C PHE A 16 2.39 15.22 -16.54
N VAL A 17 1.66 14.34 -17.24
CA VAL A 17 0.41 14.65 -17.95
C VAL A 17 -0.69 13.76 -17.39
N PRO A 18 -1.82 14.28 -16.91
CA PRO A 18 -2.89 13.44 -16.37
C PRO A 18 -3.51 12.52 -17.43
N PRO A 19 -3.84 11.25 -17.11
CA PRO A 19 -4.56 10.40 -18.06
C PRO A 19 -6.00 10.90 -18.25
N GLU A 20 -6.38 11.13 -19.51
CA GLU A 20 -7.74 11.54 -19.91
C GLU A 20 -8.60 10.35 -20.38
N LEU A 21 -8.19 9.13 -20.03
CA LEU A 21 -8.89 7.92 -20.44
C LEU A 21 -10.17 7.75 -19.61
N SER A 22 -11.26 7.44 -20.29
CA SER A 22 -12.51 7.03 -19.65
C SER A 22 -12.41 5.61 -19.09
N MET A 23 -13.24 5.30 -18.09
CA MET A 23 -13.32 3.91 -17.58
C MET A 23 -13.78 2.91 -18.63
N ASP A 24 -14.59 3.33 -19.61
CA ASP A 24 -15.12 2.46 -20.66
C ASP A 24 -14.04 2.07 -21.67
N GLU A 25 -13.14 2.99 -22.04
CA GLU A 25 -11.99 2.71 -22.88
C GLU A 25 -11.04 1.70 -22.20
N ILE A 26 -10.69 1.96 -20.93
CA ILE A 26 -9.84 1.07 -20.14
C ILE A 26 -10.49 -0.30 -20.00
N ARG A 27 -11.80 -0.34 -19.69
CA ARG A 27 -12.54 -1.59 -19.52
C ARG A 27 -12.62 -2.40 -20.80
N SER A 28 -12.77 -1.74 -21.96
CA SER A 28 -12.90 -2.38 -23.27
C SER A 28 -11.63 -3.08 -23.72
N ALA A 29 -10.46 -2.59 -23.29
CA ALA A 29 -9.17 -3.22 -23.56
C ALA A 29 -8.91 -4.51 -22.77
N ILE A 30 -9.66 -4.76 -21.68
CA ILE A 30 -9.43 -5.93 -20.83
C ILE A 30 -10.35 -7.09 -21.23
N PRO A 31 -9.80 -8.28 -21.56
CA PRO A 31 -10.60 -9.44 -21.94
C PRO A 31 -11.68 -9.80 -20.92
N LYS A 32 -12.93 -9.96 -21.39
CA LYS A 32 -14.10 -10.28 -20.53
C LYS A 32 -13.90 -11.55 -19.69
N ARG A 33 -13.12 -12.52 -20.18
CA ARG A 33 -12.83 -13.77 -19.44
C ARG A 33 -12.05 -13.52 -18.14
N LEU A 34 -11.26 -12.46 -18.04
CA LEU A 34 -10.49 -12.14 -16.83
C LEU A 34 -11.38 -11.75 -15.64
N PHE A 35 -12.62 -11.32 -15.91
CA PHE A 35 -13.60 -10.99 -14.87
C PHE A 35 -14.39 -12.21 -14.39
N LYS A 36 -14.28 -13.36 -15.08
CA LYS A 36 -14.94 -14.60 -14.67
C LYS A 36 -14.14 -15.25 -13.56
N ARG A 37 -14.82 -15.57 -12.44
CA ARG A 37 -14.21 -16.22 -11.29
C ARG A 37 -14.24 -17.74 -11.47
N HIS A 38 -13.12 -18.38 -11.17
CA HIS A 38 -12.99 -19.83 -11.13
C HIS A 38 -12.87 -20.32 -9.70
N THR A 39 -13.98 -20.83 -9.13
CA THR A 39 -14.06 -21.23 -7.71
C THR A 39 -13.00 -22.25 -7.34
N LEU A 40 -12.84 -23.31 -8.14
CA LEU A 40 -11.83 -24.35 -7.88
C LEU A 40 -10.41 -23.78 -7.84
N ARG A 41 -10.08 -22.82 -8.73
CA ARG A 41 -8.75 -22.18 -8.74
C ARG A 41 -8.55 -21.38 -7.46
N GLY A 42 -9.56 -20.62 -7.05
CA GLY A 42 -9.55 -19.91 -5.76
C GLY A 42 -9.35 -20.85 -4.56
N VAL A 43 -10.08 -21.97 -4.53
CA VAL A 43 -9.96 -23.01 -3.49
C VAL A 43 -8.55 -23.62 -3.47
N LEU A 44 -7.98 -23.93 -4.63
CA LEU A 44 -6.62 -24.48 -4.72
C LEU A 44 -5.56 -23.55 -4.16
N TYR A 45 -5.67 -22.23 -4.38
CA TYR A 45 -4.78 -21.28 -3.72
C TYR A 45 -4.98 -21.27 -2.19
N VAL A 46 -6.22 -21.37 -1.69
CA VAL A 46 -6.48 -21.48 -0.25
C VAL A 46 -5.81 -22.70 0.35
N ILE A 47 -5.96 -23.85 -0.32
CA ILE A 47 -5.35 -25.11 0.11
C ILE A 47 -3.83 -24.98 0.08
N ARG A 48 -3.25 -24.40 -0.98
CA ARG A 48 -1.81 -24.14 -1.09
C ARG A 48 -1.31 -23.33 0.10
N ASP A 49 -1.95 -22.19 0.35
CA ASP A 49 -1.55 -21.22 1.36
C ASP A 49 -1.69 -21.79 2.79
N PHE A 50 -2.76 -22.55 3.04
CA PHE A 50 -2.96 -23.28 4.29
C PHE A 50 -1.92 -24.38 4.48
N THR A 51 -1.65 -25.17 3.44
CA THR A 51 -0.64 -26.24 3.46
C THR A 51 0.75 -25.66 3.75
N MET A 52 1.07 -24.53 3.13
CA MET A 52 2.32 -23.81 3.39
C MET A 52 2.37 -23.33 4.84
N ALA A 53 1.32 -22.70 5.36
CA ALA A 53 1.26 -22.28 6.77
C ALA A 53 1.49 -23.44 7.75
N VAL A 54 0.84 -24.59 7.51
CA VAL A 54 1.03 -25.81 8.32
C VAL A 54 2.45 -26.34 8.21
N ALA A 55 3.01 -26.40 7.01
CA ALA A 55 4.39 -26.88 6.79
C ALA A 55 5.42 -25.99 7.49
N LEU A 56 5.24 -24.66 7.45
CA LEU A 56 6.10 -23.71 8.14
C LEU A 56 5.98 -23.80 9.65
N TRP A 57 4.75 -23.91 10.17
CA TRP A 57 4.52 -24.09 11.59
C TRP A 57 5.14 -25.41 12.06
N TYR A 58 4.99 -26.49 11.29
CA TYR A 58 5.63 -27.77 11.56
C TYR A 58 7.16 -27.63 11.59
N GLY A 59 7.74 -26.99 10.57
CA GLY A 59 9.18 -26.75 10.48
C GLY A 59 9.71 -25.85 11.60
N ALA A 60 8.93 -24.85 12.02
CA ALA A 60 9.31 -23.95 13.11
C ALA A 60 9.55 -24.68 14.43
N ARG A 61 8.83 -25.78 14.68
CA ARG A 61 9.01 -26.62 15.88
C ARG A 61 10.33 -27.38 15.92
N HIS A 62 10.99 -27.51 14.77
CA HIS A 62 12.28 -28.22 14.63
C HIS A 62 13.47 -27.27 14.48
N ILE A 63 13.25 -25.95 14.51
CA ILE A 63 14.35 -24.98 14.36
C ILE A 63 15.32 -25.08 15.52
N ASP A 64 14.83 -25.24 16.75
CA ASP A 64 15.71 -25.30 17.93
C ASP A 64 16.60 -26.55 17.90
N ASP A 65 16.10 -27.68 17.42
CA ASP A 65 16.91 -28.89 17.21
C ASP A 65 17.98 -28.69 16.12
N LEU A 66 17.66 -27.91 15.09
CA LEU A 66 18.57 -27.58 14.00
C LEU A 66 19.66 -26.57 14.41
N THR A 67 19.36 -25.64 15.32
CA THR A 67 20.28 -24.56 15.76
C THR A 67 21.07 -24.91 17.01
N ARG A 68 20.64 -25.93 17.76
CA ARG A 68 21.35 -26.46 18.94
C ARG A 68 22.83 -26.77 18.69
N PRO A 69 23.25 -27.37 17.55
CA PRO A 69 24.66 -27.60 17.23
C PRO A 69 25.45 -26.32 16.94
N LEU A 70 24.77 -25.23 16.57
CA LEU A 70 25.37 -23.94 16.21
C LEU A 70 25.51 -22.98 17.42
N GLY A 71 25.48 -23.53 18.64
CA GLY A 71 25.62 -22.74 19.87
C GLY A 71 24.34 -22.04 20.33
N GLY A 72 23.17 -22.45 19.83
CA GLY A 72 21.89 -21.91 20.31
C GLY A 72 21.66 -20.45 19.94
N VAL A 73 22.20 -19.99 18.81
CA VAL A 73 21.82 -18.70 18.21
C VAL A 73 20.32 -18.77 17.93
N SER A 74 19.57 -18.13 18.82
CA SER A 74 18.13 -18.30 18.99
C SER A 74 17.37 -18.10 17.69
N THR A 75 16.21 -18.75 17.60
CA THR A 75 15.17 -18.64 16.56
C THR A 75 14.96 -17.18 16.07
N LEU A 76 15.22 -16.18 16.94
CA LEU A 76 15.14 -14.75 16.65
C LEU A 76 16.23 -14.24 15.68
N ALA A 77 17.47 -14.69 15.83
CA ALA A 77 18.57 -14.29 14.95
C ALA A 77 18.43 -14.88 13.53
N LEU A 78 17.91 -16.11 13.39
CA LEU A 78 17.61 -16.69 12.07
C LEU A 78 16.41 -16.04 11.38
N MET A 79 15.43 -15.50 12.14
CA MET A 79 14.34 -14.70 11.57
C MET A 79 14.79 -13.29 11.16
N LEU A 80 15.84 -12.74 11.77
CA LEU A 80 16.39 -11.41 11.47
C LEU A 80 17.51 -11.43 10.41
N VAL A 81 18.21 -12.54 10.19
CA VAL A 81 19.41 -12.64 9.32
C VAL A 81 19.11 -12.98 7.86
N VAL A 82 17.85 -13.27 7.49
CA VAL A 82 17.48 -13.52 6.08
C VAL A 82 17.02 -12.24 5.35
N PRO A 83 17.86 -11.20 5.33
CA PRO A 83 17.96 -10.40 4.10
C PRO A 83 19.41 -10.13 3.63
N LYS A 84 20.43 -10.90 4.05
CA LYS A 84 21.84 -10.61 3.69
C LYS A 84 22.58 -11.61 2.79
N LEU A 85 21.92 -12.64 2.27
CA LEU A 85 22.51 -13.55 1.26
C LEU A 85 21.65 -13.54 0.00
N GLY A 86 21.76 -12.43 -0.73
CA GLY A 86 21.16 -12.22 -2.04
C GLY A 86 22.17 -11.57 -2.98
N SER A 87 23.41 -12.06 -2.97
CA SER A 87 24.43 -11.70 -3.95
C SER A 87 25.18 -12.97 -4.32
N HIS A 88 25.02 -13.33 -5.59
CA HIS A 88 25.75 -14.30 -6.40
C HIS A 88 25.47 -15.80 -6.24
N ARG A 89 25.03 -16.34 -7.38
CA ARG A 89 25.27 -17.67 -7.99
C ARG A 89 24.88 -18.93 -7.21
N ASP A 90 23.96 -19.67 -7.83
CA ASP A 90 23.91 -21.13 -7.88
C ASP A 90 24.16 -21.90 -6.57
N VAL A 91 23.12 -22.05 -5.75
CA VAL A 91 22.85 -23.32 -5.06
C VAL A 91 21.35 -23.43 -4.87
N GLY A 92 20.71 -24.34 -5.60
CA GLY A 92 19.37 -24.79 -5.25
C GLY A 92 19.44 -25.53 -3.93
N HIS A 93 18.61 -25.16 -2.95
CA HIS A 93 18.06 -25.97 -1.86
C HIS A 93 16.90 -25.16 -1.22
N ARG A 94 15.70 -25.74 -1.16
CA ARG A 94 14.49 -25.17 -0.50
C ARG A 94 14.61 -25.31 1.04
N PRO A 95 13.69 -24.78 1.88
CA PRO A 95 12.60 -23.82 1.66
C PRO A 95 12.63 -22.62 2.64
N ARG A 96 12.22 -21.43 2.20
CA ARG A 96 11.83 -20.33 3.10
C ARG A 96 10.61 -19.64 2.54
N GLY A 97 9.64 -19.38 3.42
CA GLY A 97 8.61 -18.40 3.14
C GLY A 97 7.44 -18.52 4.08
N MET A 98 7.54 -17.81 5.19
CA MET A 98 6.42 -17.58 6.09
C MET A 98 5.72 -16.30 5.65
N LEU A 99 4.77 -16.37 4.71
CA LEU A 99 3.95 -15.21 4.32
C LEU A 99 2.67 -15.49 3.51
N SER A 100 2.22 -16.74 3.42
CA SER A 100 1.11 -17.07 2.51
C SER A 100 -0.31 -16.85 3.09
N ALA A 101 -0.49 -16.40 4.33
CA ALA A 101 -1.84 -16.37 4.93
C ALA A 101 -2.63 -15.06 4.70
N GLN A 102 -2.23 -14.20 3.76
CA GLN A 102 -3.01 -13.02 3.35
C GLN A 102 -3.45 -13.15 1.90
N GLY A 103 -4.72 -13.47 1.67
CA GLY A 103 -5.27 -13.32 0.32
C GLY A 103 -6.54 -14.07 -0.02
N HIS A 104 -7.06 -14.95 0.83
CA HIS A 104 -8.23 -15.74 0.43
C HIS A 104 -9.56 -15.13 0.87
N THR A 105 -10.22 -14.50 -0.10
CA THR A 105 -11.66 -14.27 -0.13
C THR A 105 -12.26 -15.34 -1.03
N LEU A 106 -12.82 -16.40 -0.45
CA LEU A 106 -13.35 -17.53 -1.22
C LEU A 106 -14.69 -17.22 -1.89
N LEU A 107 -15.45 -16.23 -1.44
CA LEU A 107 -16.81 -15.99 -1.95
C LEU A 107 -17.18 -14.51 -1.78
N ASP A 108 -16.87 -13.69 -2.77
CA ASP A 108 -17.38 -12.31 -2.82
C ASP A 108 -18.67 -12.25 -3.66
N GLY A 109 -19.79 -12.80 -3.18
CA GLY A 109 -21.04 -12.69 -3.96
C GLY A 109 -22.29 -13.40 -3.47
N SER A 110 -22.26 -14.15 -2.37
CA SER A 110 -23.46 -14.81 -1.83
C SER A 110 -23.65 -14.52 -0.33
N PRO A 111 -24.89 -14.58 0.18
CA PRO A 111 -25.19 -14.39 1.61
C PRO A 111 -24.66 -15.52 2.51
N LYS A 112 -24.14 -16.62 1.95
CA LYS A 112 -23.54 -17.75 2.68
C LYS A 112 -22.01 -17.67 2.59
N ARG A 113 -21.41 -16.87 3.46
CA ARG A 113 -19.95 -16.62 3.49
C ARG A 113 -19.27 -17.59 4.46
N ILE A 114 -18.39 -18.46 3.94
CA ILE A 114 -17.46 -19.25 4.76
C ILE A 114 -16.14 -18.48 4.80
N SER A 115 -15.85 -17.85 5.93
CA SER A 115 -14.55 -17.24 6.21
C SER A 115 -13.61 -18.32 6.73
N VAL A 116 -12.47 -18.55 6.06
CA VAL A 116 -11.40 -19.32 6.67
C VAL A 116 -10.89 -18.54 7.87
N PHE A 117 -11.05 -19.14 9.05
CA PHE A 117 -10.76 -18.58 10.37
C PHE A 117 -9.24 -18.58 10.62
N THR A 118 -8.50 -17.83 9.83
CA THR A 118 -7.13 -17.43 10.19
C THR A 118 -7.24 -16.19 11.06
N GLY A 119 -6.60 -16.14 12.23
CA GLY A 119 -6.71 -15.06 13.23
C GLY A 119 -6.47 -13.62 12.73
N LEU A 120 -6.02 -13.43 11.48
CA LEU A 120 -5.93 -12.15 10.79
C LEU A 120 -7.19 -11.71 10.03
N SER A 121 -8.09 -12.65 9.70
CA SER A 121 -9.32 -12.44 8.93
C SER A 121 -10.40 -11.66 9.70
N LEU A 122 -10.18 -11.40 10.98
CA LEU A 122 -11.19 -10.88 11.91
C LEU A 122 -11.27 -9.35 11.93
N ARG A 123 -10.35 -8.69 11.21
CA ARG A 123 -10.33 -7.24 10.95
C ARG A 123 -11.16 -6.80 9.74
N ARG A 124 -11.91 -7.72 9.12
CA ARG A 124 -12.29 -7.55 7.71
C ARG A 124 -13.40 -6.56 7.45
N SER A 125 -14.45 -6.42 8.25
CA SER A 125 -15.59 -5.61 7.79
C SER A 125 -15.26 -4.12 7.78
N GLY A 126 -14.73 -3.59 8.88
CA GLY A 126 -14.32 -2.18 8.99
C GLY A 126 -13.30 -1.83 7.91
N TRP A 127 -12.20 -2.58 7.85
CA TRP A 127 -11.16 -2.35 6.84
C TRP A 127 -11.64 -2.58 5.41
N ARG A 128 -12.43 -3.62 5.11
CA ARG A 128 -12.94 -3.83 3.75
C ARG A 128 -13.79 -2.65 3.29
N ILE A 129 -14.57 -2.05 4.19
CA ILE A 129 -15.39 -0.87 3.86
C ILE A 129 -14.51 0.34 3.61
N THR A 130 -13.57 0.65 4.52
CA THR A 130 -12.68 1.80 4.36
C THR A 130 -11.69 1.62 3.21
N HIS A 131 -11.24 0.39 2.94
CA HIS A 131 -10.44 0.02 1.78
C HIS A 131 -11.22 0.14 0.47
N HIS A 132 -12.52 -0.19 0.46
CA HIS A 132 -13.36 0.07 -0.71
C HIS A 132 -13.48 1.58 -0.96
N GLN A 133 -13.70 2.39 0.07
CA GLN A 133 -13.70 3.84 -0.04
C GLN A 133 -12.34 4.37 -0.53
N HIS A 134 -11.22 3.82 -0.05
CA HIS A 134 -9.87 4.11 -0.55
C HIS A 134 -9.76 3.83 -2.05
N HIS A 135 -10.16 2.65 -2.54
CA HIS A 135 -10.17 2.37 -3.98
C HIS A 135 -11.06 3.30 -4.80
N VAL A 136 -12.16 3.78 -4.22
CA VAL A 136 -13.10 4.69 -4.90
C VAL A 136 -12.52 6.10 -4.98
N TYR A 137 -11.79 6.56 -3.96
CA TYR A 137 -11.32 7.94 -3.84
C TYR A 137 -9.80 8.11 -3.87
N HIS A 138 -9.06 7.07 -4.27
CA HIS A 138 -7.61 7.04 -4.19
C HIS A 138 -6.96 8.26 -4.84
N GLY A 139 -5.98 8.84 -4.17
CA GLY A 139 -5.25 10.01 -4.67
C GLY A 139 -6.00 11.34 -4.53
N SER A 140 -7.25 11.35 -4.02
CA SER A 140 -7.93 12.60 -3.64
C SER A 140 -7.45 13.08 -2.27
N MET A 141 -6.98 14.32 -2.20
CA MET A 141 -6.55 14.95 -0.93
C MET A 141 -7.70 15.07 0.08
N GLU A 142 -8.93 15.21 -0.39
CA GLU A 142 -10.11 15.45 0.45
C GLU A 142 -10.88 14.17 0.77
N ARG A 143 -10.91 13.19 -0.13
CA ARG A 143 -11.82 12.04 -0.04
C ARG A 143 -11.14 10.72 0.23
N ASP A 144 -9.84 10.60 0.00
CA ASP A 144 -9.12 9.38 0.27
C ASP A 144 -9.07 9.08 1.78
N MET A 145 -9.02 7.79 2.11
CA MET A 145 -9.16 7.24 3.45
C MET A 145 -7.84 7.00 4.15
N VAL A 146 -6.74 6.84 3.41
CA VAL A 146 -5.43 6.43 3.94
C VAL A 146 -4.31 6.87 2.99
N TYR A 147 -3.10 7.05 3.51
CA TYR A 147 -1.92 7.50 2.76
C TYR A 147 -2.04 8.91 2.15
N VAL A 148 -2.99 9.71 2.62
CA VAL A 148 -3.08 11.13 2.25
C VAL A 148 -1.85 11.87 2.79
N PRO A 149 -1.08 12.55 1.92
CA PRO A 149 0.12 13.26 2.35
C PRO A 149 -0.22 14.41 3.29
N TRP A 150 0.75 14.80 4.09
CA TRP A 150 0.66 16.04 4.87
C TRP A 150 0.78 17.24 3.94
N THR A 151 0.02 18.30 4.21
CA THR A 151 0.24 19.57 3.52
C THR A 151 1.34 20.39 4.20
N ARG A 152 1.93 21.31 3.46
CA ARG A 152 2.90 22.30 3.99
C ARG A 152 2.37 22.98 5.26
N SER A 153 1.11 23.43 5.26
CA SER A 153 0.47 24.08 6.41
C SER A 153 0.26 23.14 7.60
N GLU A 154 -0.11 21.87 7.37
CA GLU A 154 -0.30 20.90 8.46
C GLU A 154 1.00 20.58 9.20
N LEU A 155 2.15 20.71 8.54
CA LEU A 155 3.48 20.57 9.15
C LEU A 155 4.04 21.89 9.71
N ASN A 156 3.31 23.00 9.59
CA ASN A 156 3.79 24.35 9.94
C ASN A 156 5.09 24.76 9.23
N VAL A 157 5.31 24.26 8.00
CA VAL A 157 6.45 24.67 7.17
C VAL A 157 6.07 26.00 6.48
N PRO A 158 6.87 27.08 6.59
CA PRO A 158 6.58 28.36 5.94
C PRO A 158 6.58 28.26 4.40
N GLU A 159 5.94 29.19 3.70
CA GLU A 159 6.10 29.33 2.24
C GLU A 159 7.52 29.79 1.91
N ASP A 160 8.13 29.16 0.91
CA ASP A 160 9.51 29.44 0.49
C ASP A 160 9.53 30.18 -0.86
N LYS A 161 9.08 31.44 -0.83
CA LYS A 161 8.96 32.26 -2.06
C LYS A 161 10.30 32.67 -2.65
N GLU A 162 11.32 32.79 -1.80
CA GLU A 162 12.65 33.29 -2.16
C GLU A 162 13.69 32.17 -2.30
N GLY A 163 13.32 30.91 -1.99
CA GLY A 163 14.22 29.76 -2.07
C GLY A 163 15.30 29.75 -0.98
N THR A 164 15.07 30.46 0.12
CA THR A 164 16.03 30.66 1.22
C THR A 164 15.70 29.86 2.46
N LEU A 165 14.56 29.15 2.48
CA LEU A 165 14.14 28.37 3.64
C LEU A 165 15.10 27.18 3.88
N ASP A 166 15.66 27.09 5.08
CA ASP A 166 16.39 25.89 5.49
C ASP A 166 15.39 24.82 5.93
N TYR A 167 15.10 23.88 5.04
CA TYR A 167 14.17 22.79 5.33
C TYR A 167 14.70 21.81 6.38
N GLU A 168 16.01 21.79 6.66
CA GLU A 168 16.57 20.91 7.69
C GLU A 168 16.07 21.33 9.09
N ASP A 169 15.80 22.61 9.33
CA ASP A 169 15.24 23.09 10.61
C ASP A 169 13.83 22.55 10.89
N TYR A 170 13.08 22.20 9.85
CA TYR A 170 11.69 21.75 9.95
C TYR A 170 11.51 20.24 9.73
N LEU A 171 12.30 19.65 8.83
CA LEU A 171 12.16 18.28 8.35
C LEU A 171 13.42 17.43 8.59
N GLY A 172 14.48 18.06 9.09
CA GLY A 172 15.74 17.41 9.43
C GLY A 172 15.56 16.46 10.60
N ASP A 173 15.90 15.20 10.37
CA ASP A 173 16.01 14.19 11.42
C ASP A 173 17.34 13.48 11.30
N THR A 174 17.93 13.14 12.45
CA THR A 174 19.08 12.23 12.47
C THR A 174 18.72 10.88 11.82
N PRO A 175 19.64 10.23 11.08
CA PRO A 175 19.37 8.94 10.44
C PRO A 175 18.88 7.86 11.41
N LEU A 176 19.37 7.88 12.66
CA LEU A 176 18.94 6.96 13.70
C LEU A 176 17.48 7.20 14.10
N TYR A 177 17.08 8.46 14.29
CA TYR A 177 15.68 8.78 14.62
C TYR A 177 14.74 8.40 13.48
N ALA A 178 15.08 8.77 12.24
CA ALA A 178 14.31 8.39 11.04
C ALA A 178 14.16 6.86 10.93
N PHE A 179 15.22 6.11 11.19
CA PHE A 179 15.18 4.64 11.23
C PHE A 179 14.24 4.11 12.33
N LEU A 180 14.31 4.64 13.55
CA LEU A 180 13.44 4.23 14.65
C LEU A 180 11.97 4.55 14.38
N MET A 181 11.69 5.71 13.79
CA MET A 181 10.33 6.10 13.41
C MET A 181 9.79 5.25 12.26
N LEU A 182 10.63 4.89 11.29
CA LEU A 182 10.28 3.95 10.23
C LEU A 182 9.99 2.56 10.82
N MET A 183 10.81 2.05 11.75
CA MET A 183 10.55 0.78 12.45
C MET A 183 9.22 0.83 13.21
N ARG A 184 8.93 1.93 13.91
CA ARG A 184 7.63 2.16 14.55
C ARG A 184 6.49 2.09 13.54
N GLN A 185 6.60 2.75 12.38
CA GLN A 185 5.59 2.68 11.32
C GLN A 185 5.40 1.24 10.81
N GLN A 186 6.48 0.51 10.58
CA GLN A 186 6.42 -0.84 10.02
C GLN A 186 5.72 -1.84 10.95
N PHE A 187 6.03 -1.81 12.25
CA PHE A 187 5.47 -2.79 13.18
C PHE A 187 4.15 -2.34 13.83
N LEU A 188 3.98 -1.05 14.08
CA LEU A 188 2.85 -0.51 14.85
C LEU A 188 1.87 0.32 13.99
N GLY A 189 2.24 0.71 12.78
CA GLY A 189 1.40 1.55 11.91
C GLY A 189 0.05 0.90 11.58
N PHE A 190 0.06 -0.37 11.15
CA PHE A 190 -1.17 -1.08 10.82
C PHE A 190 -2.07 -1.26 12.06
N PRO A 191 -1.61 -1.78 13.22
CA PRO A 191 -2.41 -1.78 14.45
C PRO A 191 -2.97 -0.40 14.85
N ALA A 192 -2.15 0.66 14.76
CA ALA A 192 -2.57 2.02 15.09
C ALA A 192 -3.63 2.57 14.14
N TYR A 193 -3.57 2.22 12.84
CA TYR A 193 -4.61 2.58 11.88
C TYR A 193 -5.98 1.99 12.25
N PHE A 194 -6.02 0.72 12.68
CA PHE A 194 -7.27 0.11 13.12
C PHE A 194 -7.82 0.70 14.41
N LEU A 195 -6.96 0.83 15.41
CA LEU A 195 -7.36 1.24 16.76
C LEU A 195 -7.64 2.73 16.87
N PHE A 196 -6.95 3.57 16.10
CA PHE A 196 -6.95 5.02 16.29
C PHE A 196 -7.09 5.81 14.98
N ASN A 197 -7.23 5.14 13.83
CA ASN A 197 -7.26 5.79 12.52
C ASN A 197 -6.01 6.66 12.26
N ALA A 198 -4.85 6.26 12.79
CA ALA A 198 -3.64 7.08 12.85
C ALA A 198 -3.13 7.59 11.49
N SER A 199 -3.28 6.80 10.43
CA SER A 199 -2.92 7.18 9.04
C SER A 199 -4.15 7.46 8.17
N GLY A 200 -5.33 7.57 8.78
CA GLY A 200 -6.57 7.78 8.07
C GLY A 200 -6.92 9.25 7.87
N LYS A 201 -8.10 9.50 7.30
CA LYS A 201 -8.58 10.86 7.02
C LYS A 201 -8.56 11.74 8.29
N ARG A 202 -7.75 12.81 8.24
CA ARG A 202 -7.48 13.70 9.39
C ARG A 202 -8.69 14.51 9.84
N SER A 203 -9.63 14.78 8.93
CA SER A 203 -10.86 15.54 9.24
C SER A 203 -11.90 14.74 10.04
N TYR A 204 -11.65 13.45 10.29
CA TYR A 204 -12.57 12.65 11.08
C TYR A 204 -12.52 13.02 12.56
N PRO A 205 -13.65 13.00 13.27
CA PRO A 205 -13.67 13.29 14.70
C PRO A 205 -12.75 12.35 15.49
N LYS A 206 -12.17 12.87 16.58
CA LYS A 206 -11.38 12.06 17.52
C LYS A 206 -12.22 10.88 18.01
N GLY A 207 -11.61 9.69 18.10
CA GLY A 207 -12.31 8.46 18.44
C GLY A 207 -12.95 7.72 17.25
N SER A 208 -12.72 8.19 16.02
CA SER A 208 -13.03 7.43 14.81
C SER A 208 -12.07 6.23 14.70
N THR A 209 -12.61 5.01 14.67
CA THR A 209 -11.82 3.77 14.62
C THR A 209 -12.52 2.73 13.78
N HIS A 210 -11.76 1.72 13.32
CA HIS A 210 -12.31 0.62 12.52
C HIS A 210 -13.19 -0.34 13.33
N TYR A 211 -13.20 -0.20 14.65
CA TYR A 211 -13.97 -1.02 15.57
C TYR A 211 -15.21 -0.28 16.11
N ASN A 212 -15.34 1.03 15.91
CA ASN A 212 -16.55 1.76 16.31
C ASN A 212 -17.60 1.68 15.19
N PRO A 213 -18.70 0.90 15.33
CA PRO A 213 -19.70 0.78 14.28
C PRO A 213 -20.43 2.10 13.98
N TYR A 214 -20.39 3.07 14.90
CA TYR A 214 -21.00 4.39 14.74
C TYR A 214 -20.01 5.45 14.26
N ALA A 215 -18.78 5.07 13.88
CA ALA A 215 -17.81 6.01 13.33
C ALA A 215 -18.31 6.60 11.99
N VAL A 216 -17.96 7.85 11.72
CA VAL A 216 -18.34 8.62 10.52
C VAL A 216 -17.94 7.95 9.20
N MET A 217 -16.96 7.04 9.25
CA MET A 217 -16.49 6.27 8.09
C MET A 217 -17.47 5.17 7.62
N PHE A 218 -18.50 4.85 8.41
CA PHE A 218 -19.45 3.77 8.11
C PHE A 218 -20.87 4.30 7.87
N LEU A 219 -21.56 3.68 6.90
CA LEU A 219 -23.00 3.88 6.70
C LEU A 219 -23.81 3.07 7.73
N ASP A 220 -25.03 3.51 8.01
CA ASP A 220 -25.95 2.82 8.94
C ASP A 220 -26.22 1.37 8.54
N SER A 221 -26.32 1.10 7.24
CA SER A 221 -26.49 -0.24 6.68
C SER A 221 -25.29 -1.16 6.89
N GLN A 222 -24.11 -0.60 7.18
CA GLN A 222 -22.85 -1.34 7.35
C GLN A 222 -22.54 -1.67 8.82
N ARG A 223 -23.22 -1.04 9.78
CA ARG A 223 -22.96 -1.19 11.23
C ARG A 223 -22.94 -2.64 11.69
N ARG A 224 -23.91 -3.45 11.24
CA ARG A 224 -24.00 -4.87 11.58
C ARG A 224 -22.76 -5.65 11.16
N ALA A 225 -22.17 -5.32 10.01
CA ALA A 225 -20.96 -5.98 9.54
C ALA A 225 -19.75 -5.67 10.43
N VAL A 226 -19.64 -4.41 10.91
CA VAL A 226 -18.59 -3.99 11.85
C VAL A 226 -18.75 -4.71 13.19
N ILE A 227 -19.97 -4.75 13.75
CA ILE A 227 -20.26 -5.47 15.01
C ILE A 227 -19.85 -6.95 14.90
N LEU A 228 -20.23 -7.63 13.82
CA LEU A 228 -19.87 -9.03 13.63
C LEU A 228 -18.34 -9.24 13.52
N SER A 229 -17.63 -8.29 12.89
CA SER A 229 -16.17 -8.29 12.84
C SER A 229 -15.54 -8.10 14.22
N ASN A 230 -16.13 -7.25 15.07
CA ASN A 230 -15.67 -7.03 16.44
C ASN A 230 -15.84 -8.28 17.30
N ILE A 231 -16.99 -8.97 17.18
CA ILE A 231 -17.21 -10.27 17.84
C ILE A 231 -16.11 -11.26 17.44
N GLY A 232 -15.83 -11.35 16.13
CA GLY A 232 -14.74 -12.18 15.64
C GLY A 232 -13.38 -11.80 16.24
N THR A 233 -13.06 -10.51 16.29
CA THR A 233 -11.81 -10.01 16.88
C THR A 233 -11.71 -10.38 18.37
N LEU A 234 -12.80 -10.20 19.13
CA LEU A 234 -12.87 -10.58 20.54
C LEU A 234 -12.68 -12.09 20.73
N SER A 235 -13.31 -12.92 19.89
CA SER A 235 -13.11 -14.38 19.92
C SER A 235 -11.65 -14.77 19.72
N MET A 236 -10.90 -14.09 18.85
CA MET A 236 -9.47 -14.37 18.68
C MET A 236 -8.62 -13.87 19.84
N ILE A 237 -8.93 -12.72 20.42
CA ILE A 237 -8.26 -12.27 21.64
C ILE A 237 -8.43 -13.32 22.75
N LEU A 238 -9.65 -13.85 22.91
CA LEU A 238 -9.91 -14.94 23.86
C LEU A 238 -9.16 -16.22 23.50
N LEU A 239 -9.12 -16.61 22.22
CA LEU A 239 -8.36 -17.78 21.77
C LEU A 239 -6.87 -17.65 22.07
N VAL A 240 -6.27 -16.49 21.78
CA VAL A 240 -4.86 -16.21 22.10
C VAL A 240 -4.64 -16.20 23.61
N TYR A 241 -5.56 -15.63 24.38
CA TYR A 241 -5.51 -15.67 25.84
C TYR A 241 -5.49 -17.11 26.37
N PHE A 242 -6.43 -17.95 25.94
CA PHE A 242 -6.46 -19.37 26.33
C PHE A 242 -5.23 -20.15 25.85
N ALA A 243 -4.72 -19.84 24.65
CA ALA A 243 -3.46 -20.40 24.14
C ALA A 243 -2.28 -20.04 25.04
N CYS A 244 -2.16 -18.78 25.48
CA CYS A 244 -1.12 -18.34 26.41
C CYS A 244 -1.25 -19.05 27.76
N ARG A 245 -2.48 -19.27 28.26
CA ARG A 245 -2.74 -20.01 29.51
C ARG A 245 -2.38 -21.49 29.41
N THR A 246 -2.47 -22.08 28.22
CA THR A 246 -2.26 -23.52 27.99
C THR A 246 -0.80 -23.84 27.64
N TRP A 247 -0.17 -23.04 26.78
CA TRP A 247 1.16 -23.31 26.22
C TRP A 247 2.23 -22.32 26.68
N GLY A 248 1.85 -21.32 27.48
CA GLY A 248 2.75 -20.27 27.95
C GLY A 248 2.89 -19.11 26.95
N THR A 249 2.98 -17.90 27.49
CA THR A 249 3.06 -16.66 26.69
C THR A 249 4.27 -16.64 25.76
N ALA A 250 5.43 -17.14 26.20
CA ALA A 250 6.65 -17.14 25.38
C ALA A 250 6.49 -17.99 24.11
N ALA A 251 5.90 -19.19 24.23
CA ALA A 251 5.63 -20.05 23.08
C ALA A 251 4.65 -19.39 22.11
N VAL A 252 3.54 -18.84 22.62
CA VAL A 252 2.55 -18.13 21.78
C VAL A 252 3.17 -16.90 21.11
N ALA A 253 4.01 -16.15 21.81
CA ALA A 253 4.74 -15.02 21.23
C ALA A 253 5.65 -15.46 20.08
N MET A 254 6.41 -16.55 20.24
CA MET A 254 7.31 -17.06 19.20
C MET A 254 6.57 -17.62 17.98
N TYR A 255 5.56 -18.47 18.19
CA TYR A 255 4.88 -19.19 17.11
C TYR A 255 3.73 -18.41 16.46
N TYR A 256 3.18 -17.40 17.14
CA TYR A 256 2.05 -16.61 16.64
C TYR A 256 2.33 -15.11 16.69
N GLY A 257 2.82 -14.57 17.81
CA GLY A 257 3.04 -13.13 17.99
C GLY A 257 4.04 -12.51 17.01
N ILE A 258 5.25 -13.07 16.92
CA ILE A 258 6.30 -12.60 16.01
C ILE A 258 5.88 -12.76 14.54
N PRO A 259 5.38 -13.93 14.07
CA PRO A 259 4.84 -14.05 12.72
C PRO A 259 3.72 -13.04 12.43
N TRP A 260 2.84 -12.78 13.40
CA TRP A 260 1.78 -11.77 13.27
C TRP A 260 2.36 -10.36 13.14
N LEU A 261 3.41 -9.99 13.87
CA LEU A 261 4.10 -8.70 13.71
C LEU A 261 4.73 -8.55 12.33
N PHE A 262 5.41 -9.60 11.83
CA PHE A 262 5.98 -9.58 10.48
C PHE A 262 4.90 -9.44 9.41
N VAL A 263 3.77 -10.11 9.57
CA VAL A 263 2.63 -9.91 8.68
C VAL A 263 2.18 -8.44 8.64
N ASN A 264 2.09 -7.74 9.78
CA ASN A 264 1.77 -6.31 9.79
C ASN A 264 2.84 -5.49 9.06
N HIS A 265 4.12 -5.81 9.25
CA HIS A 265 5.22 -5.17 8.54
C HIS A 265 5.10 -5.35 7.02
N TRP A 266 4.91 -6.59 6.54
CA TRP A 266 4.85 -6.84 5.11
C TRP A 266 3.62 -6.20 4.46
N VAL A 267 2.44 -6.29 5.09
CA VAL A 267 1.24 -5.61 4.61
C VAL A 267 1.45 -4.10 4.58
N GLY A 268 1.92 -3.52 5.68
CA GLY A 268 2.15 -2.08 5.79
C GLY A 268 3.18 -1.56 4.79
N MET A 269 4.27 -2.31 4.57
CA MET A 269 5.30 -1.96 3.60
C MET A 269 4.78 -2.03 2.16
N VAL A 270 4.08 -3.13 1.81
CA VAL A 270 3.50 -3.32 0.47
C VAL A 270 2.55 -2.18 0.14
N THR A 271 1.59 -1.89 1.02
CA THR A 271 0.58 -0.85 0.76
C THR A 271 1.19 0.54 0.79
N TYR A 272 2.09 0.83 1.73
CA TYR A 272 2.78 2.13 1.74
C TYR A 272 3.54 2.37 0.44
N LEU A 273 4.31 1.40 -0.04
CA LEU A 273 5.10 1.55 -1.26
C LEU A 273 4.27 1.57 -2.55
N GLN A 274 3.05 1.04 -2.52
CA GLN A 274 2.09 1.07 -3.62
C GLN A 274 1.38 2.43 -3.76
N HIS A 275 1.22 3.15 -2.65
CA HIS A 275 0.44 4.39 -2.55
C HIS A 275 1.28 5.63 -2.32
N THR A 276 2.55 5.48 -1.94
CA THR A 276 3.44 6.58 -1.62
C THR A 276 4.71 6.45 -2.44
N ASP A 277 4.91 7.41 -3.33
CA ASP A 277 6.15 7.63 -4.06
C ASP A 277 6.14 9.08 -4.56
N THR A 278 7.32 9.65 -4.71
CA THR A 278 7.52 10.97 -5.30
C THR A 278 7.03 11.07 -6.75
N ALA A 279 6.95 9.94 -7.44
CA ALA A 279 6.41 9.84 -8.79
C ALA A 279 4.89 9.99 -8.88
N LEU A 280 4.17 9.75 -7.77
CA LEU A 280 2.72 9.65 -7.78
C LEU A 280 2.06 11.02 -7.53
N PRO A 281 1.13 11.44 -8.39
CA PRO A 281 0.36 12.65 -8.18
C PRO A 281 -0.75 12.42 -7.16
N HIS A 282 -1.06 13.47 -6.42
CA HIS A 282 -2.28 13.61 -5.65
C HIS A 282 -3.11 14.76 -6.23
N TYR A 283 -4.42 14.65 -6.13
CA TYR A 283 -5.36 15.57 -6.77
C TYR A 283 -6.24 16.23 -5.72
N ARG A 284 -6.50 17.52 -5.90
CA ARG A 284 -7.41 18.33 -5.10
C ARG A 284 -8.70 18.60 -5.87
N ALA A 285 -9.74 18.92 -5.12
CA ALA A 285 -10.98 19.50 -5.63
C ALA A 285 -11.49 18.87 -6.96
N SER A 286 -11.64 19.68 -8.00
CA SER A 286 -12.19 19.28 -9.30
C SER A 286 -11.19 18.55 -10.19
N ALA A 287 -9.88 18.60 -9.88
CA ALA A 287 -8.88 17.90 -10.68
C ALA A 287 -8.83 16.39 -10.43
N TRP A 288 -9.55 15.88 -9.43
CA TRP A 288 -9.62 14.44 -9.20
C TRP A 288 -10.69 13.79 -10.09
N MET A 289 -10.27 12.77 -10.86
CA MET A 289 -11.15 11.79 -11.48
C MET A 289 -10.82 10.37 -11.01
N TYR A 290 -11.80 9.47 -11.08
CA TYR A 290 -11.59 8.07 -10.67
C TYR A 290 -10.45 7.38 -11.42
N THR A 291 -10.30 7.61 -12.73
CA THR A 291 -9.27 6.98 -13.57
C THR A 291 -7.87 7.50 -13.24
N GLN A 292 -7.75 8.80 -13.01
CA GLN A 292 -6.53 9.46 -12.54
C GLN A 292 -6.13 8.95 -11.15
N GLY A 293 -7.10 8.87 -10.23
CA GLY A 293 -6.90 8.28 -8.92
C GLY A 293 -6.41 6.84 -9.01
N ALA A 294 -7.10 5.98 -9.76
CA ALA A 294 -6.70 4.58 -9.95
C ALA A 294 -5.30 4.43 -10.58
N ALA A 295 -4.92 5.33 -11.49
CA ALA A 295 -3.59 5.38 -12.10
C ALA A 295 -2.49 5.88 -11.14
N SER A 296 -2.83 6.61 -10.07
CA SER A 296 -1.89 7.07 -9.02
C SER A 296 -1.44 5.98 -8.06
N THR A 297 -1.14 4.79 -8.59
CA THR A 297 -0.51 3.70 -7.85
C THR A 297 0.70 3.19 -8.61
N ILE A 298 1.60 2.49 -7.91
CA ILE A 298 2.84 2.01 -8.52
C ILE A 298 3.03 0.52 -8.30
N ASN A 299 3.49 -0.16 -9.36
CA ASN A 299 3.89 -1.56 -9.25
C ASN A 299 5.38 -1.67 -8.95
N ARG A 300 5.75 -2.55 -8.02
CA ARG A 300 7.14 -2.75 -7.58
C ARG A 300 7.56 -4.22 -7.67
N ASP A 301 8.85 -4.43 -7.96
CA ASP A 301 9.54 -5.73 -7.85
C ASP A 301 9.74 -6.13 -6.38
N PHE A 302 8.64 -6.28 -5.65
CA PHE A 302 8.64 -6.56 -4.21
C PHE A 302 9.18 -7.97 -3.95
N LEU A 303 10.35 -8.08 -3.33
CA LEU A 303 11.02 -9.34 -3.00
C LEU A 303 11.16 -10.32 -4.17
N ARG A 304 11.17 -9.84 -5.43
CA ARG A 304 11.31 -10.68 -6.64
C ARG A 304 10.32 -11.86 -6.64
N TRP A 305 10.80 -13.05 -7.02
CA TRP A 305 10.00 -14.27 -7.08
C TRP A 305 9.26 -14.59 -5.77
N MET A 306 9.82 -14.20 -4.62
CA MET A 306 9.18 -14.44 -3.32
C MET A 306 7.90 -13.63 -3.18
N GLY A 307 7.90 -12.35 -3.58
CA GLY A 307 6.68 -11.54 -3.57
C GLY A 307 5.63 -12.04 -4.57
N LYS A 308 6.06 -12.48 -5.76
CA LYS A 308 5.13 -13.10 -6.72
C LYS A 308 4.48 -14.37 -6.16
N PHE A 309 5.26 -15.22 -5.50
CA PHE A 309 4.79 -16.52 -5.01
C PHE A 309 4.00 -16.43 -3.69
N PHE A 310 4.61 -15.84 -2.66
CA PHE A 310 4.06 -15.80 -1.29
C PHE A 310 3.03 -14.67 -1.10
N LEU A 311 3.17 -13.56 -1.83
CA LEU A 311 2.28 -12.39 -1.72
C LEU A 311 1.33 -12.27 -2.93
N HIS A 312 1.19 -13.35 -3.71
CA HIS A 312 0.30 -13.41 -4.87
C HIS A 312 0.52 -12.30 -5.91
N GLY A 313 1.73 -11.74 -5.97
CA GLY A 313 2.04 -10.63 -6.86
C GLY A 313 1.32 -9.32 -6.51
N ALA A 314 0.90 -9.12 -5.25
CA ALA A 314 0.16 -7.92 -4.82
C ALA A 314 0.84 -6.61 -5.26
N SER A 315 2.15 -6.48 -5.08
CA SER A 315 2.91 -5.30 -5.54
C SER A 315 3.22 -5.29 -7.04
N TYR A 316 3.05 -6.39 -7.75
CA TYR A 316 3.39 -6.49 -9.18
C TYR A 316 2.25 -6.06 -10.09
N TYR A 317 1.01 -6.16 -9.59
CA TYR A 317 -0.22 -6.00 -10.37
C TYR A 317 -1.22 -5.07 -9.67
N HIS A 318 -0.72 -4.16 -8.84
CA HIS A 318 -1.51 -3.28 -8.00
C HIS A 318 -2.30 -2.24 -8.79
N VAL A 319 -1.70 -1.63 -9.82
CA VAL A 319 -2.43 -0.70 -10.71
C VAL A 319 -3.68 -1.38 -11.29
N ALA A 320 -3.57 -2.61 -11.79
CA ALA A 320 -4.71 -3.37 -12.28
C ALA A 320 -5.72 -3.72 -11.18
N HIS A 321 -5.26 -3.94 -9.94
CA HIS A 321 -6.15 -4.11 -8.79
C HIS A 321 -6.96 -2.84 -8.49
N TYR A 322 -6.40 -1.64 -8.69
CA TYR A 322 -7.09 -0.37 -8.47
C TYR A 322 -8.20 -0.13 -9.48
N PHE A 323 -7.93 -0.38 -10.76
CA PHE A 323 -8.96 -0.29 -11.80
C PHE A 323 -10.03 -1.38 -11.66
N PHE A 324 -9.65 -2.59 -11.22
CA PHE A 324 -10.54 -3.76 -11.18
C PHE A 324 -10.48 -4.52 -9.85
N PRO A 325 -10.91 -3.93 -8.73
CA PRO A 325 -10.78 -4.54 -7.40
C PRO A 325 -11.57 -5.85 -7.21
N LYS A 326 -12.56 -6.11 -8.08
CA LYS A 326 -13.36 -7.34 -8.09
C LYS A 326 -12.75 -8.45 -8.95
N MET A 327 -11.73 -8.16 -9.75
CA MET A 327 -11.02 -9.14 -10.57
C MET A 327 -10.26 -10.12 -9.67
N PRO A 328 -10.31 -11.44 -9.93
CA PRO A 328 -9.50 -12.39 -9.20
C PRO A 328 -8.00 -12.08 -9.34
N PHE A 329 -7.25 -12.16 -8.24
CA PHE A 329 -5.82 -11.83 -8.23
C PHE A 329 -5.01 -12.62 -9.28
N TYR A 330 -5.37 -13.88 -9.53
CA TYR A 330 -4.70 -14.77 -10.49
C TYR A 330 -4.94 -14.40 -11.96
N HIS A 331 -5.72 -13.36 -12.23
CA HIS A 331 -5.93 -12.75 -13.55
C HIS A 331 -5.26 -11.37 -13.67
N LEU A 332 -4.78 -10.79 -12.57
CA LEU A 332 -4.22 -9.42 -12.56
C LEU A 332 -2.90 -9.31 -13.32
N GLU A 333 -2.11 -10.38 -13.38
CA GLU A 333 -0.88 -10.42 -14.18
C GLU A 333 -1.18 -10.19 -15.66
N GLU A 334 -2.17 -10.92 -16.19
CA GLU A 334 -2.57 -10.78 -17.58
C GLU A 334 -3.29 -9.45 -17.83
N ALA A 335 -4.17 -9.02 -16.92
CA ALA A 335 -4.84 -7.73 -17.02
C ALA A 335 -3.84 -6.56 -17.02
N THR A 336 -2.73 -6.70 -16.30
CA THR A 336 -1.65 -5.71 -16.26
C THR A 336 -0.98 -5.55 -17.63
N VAL A 337 -0.85 -6.61 -18.42
CA VAL A 337 -0.32 -6.53 -19.80
C VAL A 337 -1.22 -5.66 -20.67
N HIS A 338 -2.53 -5.89 -20.63
CA HIS A 338 -3.50 -5.09 -21.38
C HIS A 338 -3.59 -3.65 -20.87
N LEU A 339 -3.56 -3.47 -19.54
CA LEU A 339 -3.64 -2.15 -18.93
C LEU A 339 -2.42 -1.28 -19.25
N LYS A 340 -1.22 -1.87 -19.23
CA LYS A 340 0.01 -1.19 -19.66
C LYS A 340 -0.08 -0.69 -21.10
N ALA A 341 -0.65 -1.48 -22.01
CA ALA A 341 -0.79 -1.10 -23.40
C ALA A 341 -1.73 0.11 -23.60
N VAL A 342 -2.72 0.29 -22.72
CA VAL A 342 -3.67 1.41 -22.78
C VAL A 342 -3.16 2.65 -22.06
N LEU A 343 -2.56 2.47 -20.88
CA LEU A 343 -2.04 3.59 -20.08
C LEU A 343 -0.73 4.16 -20.64
N GLY A 344 0.03 3.37 -21.41
CA GLY A 344 1.30 3.81 -22.01
C GLY A 344 2.26 4.38 -20.96
N ASP A 345 2.75 5.58 -21.21
CA ASP A 345 3.70 6.30 -20.34
C ASP A 345 3.13 6.67 -18.97
N GLN A 346 1.80 6.61 -18.80
CA GLN A 346 1.13 6.85 -17.51
C GLN A 346 1.17 5.65 -16.58
N TYR A 347 1.64 4.49 -17.04
CA TYR A 347 1.78 3.31 -16.21
C TYR A 347 3.11 3.37 -15.43
N TYR A 348 3.05 3.45 -14.10
CA TYR A 348 4.24 3.49 -13.25
C TYR A 348 4.62 2.11 -12.72
N SER A 349 5.87 1.71 -12.99
CA SER A 349 6.51 0.53 -12.40
C SER A 349 7.95 0.81 -12.04
N LEU A 350 8.38 0.42 -10.84
CA LEU A 350 9.78 0.55 -10.42
C LEU A 350 10.34 -0.79 -9.96
N THR A 351 11.60 -1.04 -10.31
CA THR A 351 12.36 -2.27 -9.97
C THR A 351 13.33 -2.05 -8.81
N LYS A 352 13.35 -0.85 -8.22
CA LYS A 352 14.22 -0.49 -7.08
C LYS A 352 14.09 -1.52 -5.95
N PRO A 353 15.20 -1.99 -5.34
CA PRO A 353 15.15 -2.92 -4.21
C PRO A 353 14.26 -2.41 -3.08
N VAL A 354 13.38 -3.29 -2.59
CA VAL A 354 12.23 -2.90 -1.76
C VAL A 354 12.60 -2.15 -0.47
N PHE A 355 13.68 -2.51 0.22
CA PHE A 355 14.11 -1.82 1.44
C PHE A 355 14.74 -0.46 1.15
N LYS A 356 15.45 -0.33 0.02
CA LYS A 356 15.95 0.96 -0.45
C LYS A 356 14.80 1.86 -0.87
N ALA A 357 13.81 1.31 -1.57
CA ALA A 357 12.57 2.02 -1.89
C ALA A 357 11.85 2.50 -0.62
N LEU A 358 11.72 1.64 0.40
CA LEU A 358 11.11 2.04 1.67
C LEU A 358 11.84 3.19 2.35
N TRP A 359 13.17 3.11 2.43
CA TRP A 359 13.98 4.17 3.02
C TRP A 359 13.85 5.48 2.23
N ASP A 360 13.94 5.41 0.90
CA ASP A 360 13.86 6.59 0.05
C ASP A 360 12.48 7.23 0.08
N THR A 361 11.41 6.44 -0.03
CA THR A 361 10.04 6.92 0.09
C THR A 361 9.82 7.60 1.44
N TYR A 362 10.27 6.98 2.53
CA TYR A 362 10.12 7.55 3.88
C TYR A 362 10.82 8.90 4.05
N ASN A 363 11.99 9.09 3.43
CA ASN A 363 12.76 10.33 3.54
C ASN A 363 12.41 11.38 2.47
N ASN A 364 11.88 10.96 1.32
CA ASN A 364 11.62 11.86 0.19
C ASN A 364 10.13 12.24 0.04
N CYS A 365 9.21 11.51 0.67
CA CYS A 365 7.77 11.81 0.62
C CYS A 365 7.32 12.52 1.91
N GLN A 366 7.76 13.78 2.12
CA GLN A 366 7.48 14.49 3.38
C GLN A 366 6.11 15.17 3.37
N PHE A 367 5.89 16.06 2.39
CA PHE A 367 4.66 16.85 2.30
C PHE A 367 4.32 17.19 0.85
N VAL A 368 3.10 17.68 0.65
CA VAL A 368 2.65 18.30 -0.60
C VAL A 368 2.28 19.76 -0.35
N GLU A 369 2.33 20.57 -1.40
CA GLU A 369 1.92 21.97 -1.28
C GLU A 369 0.44 22.13 -0.91
N ASN A 370 0.10 23.25 -0.26
CA ASN A 370 -1.27 23.57 0.13
C ASN A 370 -2.19 23.72 -1.08
N THR A 371 -1.64 24.30 -2.15
CA THR A 371 -2.20 24.44 -3.49
C THR A 371 -1.12 24.01 -4.48
N GLY A 372 -1.44 23.48 -5.66
CA GLY A 372 -0.42 23.30 -6.69
C GLY A 372 0.15 24.64 -7.17
N LYS A 373 1.27 24.58 -7.91
CA LYS A 373 2.04 25.77 -8.32
C LYS A 373 1.16 26.79 -9.05
N ASP A 374 1.32 28.06 -8.69
CA ASP A 374 0.61 29.21 -9.28
C ASP A 374 1.27 29.65 -10.60
N LEU A 375 0.44 30.10 -11.56
CA LEU A 375 0.84 30.73 -12.82
C LEU A 375 0.48 32.22 -12.75
N SER A 376 1.11 32.95 -11.83
CA SER A 376 0.89 34.38 -11.61
C SER A 376 1.50 35.31 -12.67
N ASP A 377 1.78 34.82 -13.89
CA ASP A 377 2.29 35.63 -15.01
C ASP A 377 1.25 36.02 -16.08
N TYR A 378 -0.07 35.79 -15.88
CA TYR A 378 -1.09 36.27 -16.85
C TYR A 378 -2.38 36.86 -16.22
N PRO A 379 -3.00 37.88 -16.87
CA PRO A 379 -4.00 38.76 -16.26
C PRO A 379 -5.42 38.16 -16.14
N MET A 380 -6.13 38.67 -15.13
CA MET A 380 -7.42 38.20 -14.59
C MET A 380 -8.64 38.30 -15.53
N GLY A 381 -9.54 37.31 -15.39
CA GLY A 381 -10.97 37.51 -15.59
C GLY A 381 -11.76 36.25 -15.97
N TYR A 382 -12.14 35.39 -15.02
CA TYR A 382 -13.24 34.42 -15.21
C TYR A 382 -13.75 33.83 -13.87
N GLU A 383 -15.07 33.84 -13.66
CA GLU A 383 -15.74 33.13 -12.55
C GLU A 383 -16.38 31.83 -13.07
N PRO A 384 -16.24 30.66 -12.43
CA PRO A 384 -16.88 29.44 -12.88
C PRO A 384 -18.17 29.11 -12.12
N SER A 385 -19.21 28.80 -12.88
CA SER A 385 -20.47 28.23 -12.42
C SER A 385 -20.51 26.71 -12.65
N VAL A 386 -21.40 26.06 -11.91
CA VAL A 386 -21.58 24.61 -11.77
C VAL A 386 -21.90 23.94 -13.12
N GLN A 387 -20.91 23.32 -13.76
CA GLN A 387 -21.07 22.28 -14.78
C GLN A 387 -19.77 21.50 -14.94
N PHE A 388 -19.88 20.23 -15.38
CA PHE A 388 -18.85 19.23 -15.66
C PHE A 388 -17.40 19.72 -15.64
N ALA A 389 -16.53 19.02 -14.90
CA ALA A 389 -15.08 19.27 -14.76
C ALA A 389 -14.36 19.36 -16.11
N THR A 390 -14.53 20.50 -16.78
CA THR A 390 -13.97 20.89 -18.07
C THR A 390 -12.79 21.83 -17.88
N ASP A 391 -12.65 22.39 -16.67
CA ASP A 391 -11.44 23.09 -16.20
C ASP A 391 -10.75 22.23 -15.14
N THR A 392 -9.99 21.22 -15.57
CA THR A 392 -9.00 20.58 -14.68
C THR A 392 -7.90 21.61 -14.46
N ASN A 393 -8.02 22.43 -13.41
CA ASN A 393 -6.97 23.38 -13.07
C ASN A 393 -5.75 22.54 -12.66
N ILE A 394 -4.72 22.51 -13.51
CA ILE A 394 -3.48 21.74 -13.28
C ILE A 394 -2.84 22.08 -11.92
N ARG A 395 -3.18 23.26 -11.38
CA ARG A 395 -2.89 23.74 -10.01
C ARG A 395 -3.48 22.87 -8.89
N ASP A 396 -4.38 21.94 -9.17
CA ASP A 396 -4.92 21.04 -8.17
C ASP A 396 -4.21 19.68 -8.16
N ILE A 397 -3.16 19.51 -8.97
CA ILE A 397 -2.30 18.32 -8.99
C ILE A 397 -1.02 18.62 -8.21
N VAL A 398 -0.75 17.85 -7.17
CA VAL A 398 0.38 18.05 -6.26
C VAL A 398 1.25 16.81 -6.14
N PHE A 399 2.56 17.02 -5.99
CA PHE A 399 3.58 15.99 -5.79
C PHE A 399 4.30 16.18 -4.47
N PHE A 400 4.91 15.10 -3.99
CA PHE A 400 5.72 15.14 -2.78
C PHE A 400 6.96 16.03 -2.94
N HIS A 401 7.25 16.75 -1.87
CA HIS A 401 8.50 17.44 -1.64
C HIS A 401 9.35 16.63 -0.66
N ASN A 402 10.65 16.56 -0.94
CA ASN A 402 11.61 15.88 -0.08
C ASN A 402 12.01 16.73 1.14
N ARG A 403 12.90 16.21 1.98
CA ARG A 403 13.44 16.93 3.16
C ARG A 403 14.17 18.23 2.83
N LYS A 404 14.56 18.44 1.57
CA LYS A 404 15.18 19.68 1.10
C LYS A 404 14.16 20.63 0.47
N GLY A 405 12.87 20.34 0.60
CA GLY A 405 11.80 21.14 0.00
C GLY A 405 11.77 21.09 -1.52
N GLN A 406 12.42 20.11 -2.16
CA GLN A 406 12.49 20.04 -3.61
C GLN A 406 11.33 19.20 -4.15
N PRO A 407 10.59 19.68 -5.18
CA PRO A 407 9.64 18.85 -5.89
C PRO A 407 10.44 17.76 -6.63
N VAL A 408 10.10 16.51 -6.37
CA VAL A 408 10.82 15.39 -6.99
C VAL A 408 10.27 15.05 -8.39
N ARG A 409 9.09 15.59 -8.73
CA ARG A 409 8.53 15.59 -10.07
C ARG A 409 7.80 16.90 -10.34
N GLU A 410 7.91 17.39 -11.57
CA GLU A 410 7.21 18.59 -12.05
C GLU A 410 6.16 18.25 -13.13
N LEU A 411 5.19 19.14 -13.30
CA LEU A 411 4.18 19.08 -14.37
C LEU A 411 4.81 19.51 -15.69
N ALA A 412 4.27 19.02 -16.82
CA ALA A 412 4.73 19.42 -18.15
C ALA A 412 4.57 20.93 -18.39
N ALA A 413 5.63 21.58 -18.88
CA ALA A 413 5.53 22.94 -19.39
C ALA A 413 4.60 22.95 -20.61
N GLY A 414 3.55 23.77 -20.59
CA GLY A 414 2.63 23.95 -21.72
C GLY A 414 1.37 23.06 -21.71
N THR A 415 1.06 22.33 -20.64
CA THR A 415 -0.25 21.65 -20.47
C THR A 415 -1.40 22.61 -20.16
N ASP A 416 -1.14 23.93 -20.09
CA ASP A 416 -2.04 25.00 -19.66
C ASP A 416 -3.36 25.11 -20.45
N LYS A 417 -3.46 24.40 -21.57
CA LYS A 417 -4.68 24.24 -22.36
C LYS A 417 -4.70 22.84 -22.98
N ILE A 418 -5.04 21.82 -22.20
CA ILE A 418 -5.70 20.68 -22.83
C ILE A 418 -7.10 21.16 -23.19
N LYS A 419 -7.25 21.64 -24.43
CA LYS A 419 -8.58 21.81 -25.03
C LYS A 419 -9.21 20.41 -25.06
N ILE A 420 -10.23 20.20 -24.26
CA ILE A 420 -11.26 19.19 -24.52
C ILE A 420 -12.12 19.68 -25.68
#